data_AF-A0A936VB81-F1
#
_entry.id   AF-A0A936VB81-F1
#
_cell.length_a   1.000
_cell.length_b   1.000
_cell.length_c   1.000
_cell.angle_alpha   90.00
_cell.angle_beta   90.00
_cell.angle_gamma   90.00
#
_symmetry.space_group_name_H-M   'P 1'
#
loop_
_entity.id
_entity.type
_entity.pdbx_description
1 polymer ?
#
loop_
_entity_poly.entity_id
_entity_poly.type
_entity_poly.pdbx_seq_one_letter_code
_entity_poly.pdbx_strand_id
1 'polypeptide(L)'
;MGKWNASLEKSDVNQIWTELHRIVSSHPLVRASKRAGFLVEEGKQNAYTDLTQELFVALLSKERFQHYIDTQMTDPEIEAEISQIELTNLLTAELRKRYPESYRLARRVSTLIQTSETFKRFDNIGNPEAHRRLADRLYGLAVWANQKSRRDVQEMDERVKAVSFQKRYEDGGLHR
;
A
#
# COMPACT_ATOMS: atom_id res chain seq x y z
N MET A 1 -19.91 -10.17 3.44
CA MET A 1 -19.20 -10.23 4.73
C MET A 1 -19.03 -11.68 5.08
N GLY A 2 -17.81 -12.07 5.46
CA GLY A 2 -17.52 -13.45 5.81
C GLY A 2 -18.09 -13.83 7.17
N LYS A 3 -18.42 -15.12 7.36
CA LYS A 3 -18.86 -15.67 8.64
C LYS A 3 -17.64 -16.15 9.45
N TRP A 4 -16.81 -15.21 9.89
CA TRP A 4 -15.51 -15.50 10.52
C TRP A 4 -15.66 -16.28 11.82
N ASN A 5 -16.45 -15.79 12.76
CA ASN A 5 -16.60 -16.41 14.08
C ASN A 5 -17.07 -17.86 13.99
N ALA A 6 -18.13 -18.10 13.20
CA ALA A 6 -18.63 -19.45 13.00
C ALA A 6 -17.61 -20.40 12.33
N SER A 7 -16.75 -19.88 11.47
CA SER A 7 -15.72 -20.67 10.79
C SER A 7 -14.52 -20.93 11.70
N LEU A 8 -14.12 -19.94 12.50
CA LEU A 8 -13.00 -20.04 13.45
C LEU A 8 -13.34 -20.97 14.62
N GLU A 9 -14.52 -20.83 15.23
CA GLU A 9 -14.99 -21.70 16.31
C GLU A 9 -15.09 -23.17 15.89
N LYS A 10 -15.51 -23.42 14.63
CA LYS A 10 -15.61 -24.78 14.06
C LYS A 10 -14.29 -25.27 13.46
N SER A 11 -13.26 -24.42 13.43
CA SER A 11 -12.00 -24.70 12.73
C SER A 11 -12.23 -25.13 11.26
N ASP A 12 -13.20 -24.52 10.58
CA ASP A 12 -13.50 -24.77 9.18
C ASP A 12 -12.47 -24.09 8.28
N VAL A 13 -11.36 -24.80 8.05
CA VAL A 13 -10.23 -24.32 7.24
C VAL A 13 -10.64 -23.96 5.82
N ASN A 14 -11.60 -24.67 5.22
CA ASN A 14 -12.03 -24.41 3.85
C ASN A 14 -12.81 -23.10 3.75
N GLN A 15 -13.68 -22.82 4.72
CA GLN A 15 -14.40 -21.56 4.78
C GLN A 15 -13.45 -20.40 5.08
N ILE A 16 -12.51 -20.58 6.02
CA ILE A 16 -11.47 -19.58 6.34
C ILE A 16 -10.66 -19.24 5.08
N TRP A 17 -10.18 -20.26 4.36
CA TRP A 17 -9.44 -20.07 3.12
C TRP A 17 -10.24 -19.31 2.07
N THR A 18 -11.51 -19.68 1.89
CA THR A 18 -12.40 -19.02 0.92
C THR A 18 -12.58 -17.54 1.23
N GLU A 19 -12.76 -17.19 2.50
CA GLU A 19 -12.89 -15.79 2.94
C GLU A 19 -11.58 -15.02 2.79
N LEU A 20 -10.43 -15.62 3.13
CA LEU A 20 -9.12 -15.00 2.91
C LEU A 20 -8.88 -14.74 1.42
N HIS A 21 -9.16 -15.72 0.56
CA HIS A 21 -9.01 -15.56 -0.88
C HIS A 21 -9.91 -14.45 -1.43
N ARG A 22 -11.15 -14.33 -0.91
CA ARG A 22 -12.05 -13.21 -1.25
C ARG A 22 -11.46 -11.86 -0.84
N ILE A 23 -10.90 -11.75 0.37
CA ILE A 23 -10.25 -10.52 0.83
C ILE A 23 -9.06 -10.17 -0.07
N VAL A 24 -8.16 -11.12 -0.31
CA VAL A 24 -6.96 -10.91 -1.14
C VAL A 24 -7.33 -10.48 -2.56
N SER A 25 -8.24 -11.20 -3.22
CA SER A 25 -8.63 -10.93 -4.61
C SER A 25 -9.37 -9.60 -4.80
N SER A 26 -10.11 -9.13 -3.79
CA SER A 26 -10.84 -7.86 -3.83
C SER A 26 -10.02 -6.66 -3.35
N HIS A 27 -8.89 -6.89 -2.67
CA HIS A 27 -8.12 -5.82 -2.04
C HIS A 27 -7.54 -4.83 -3.06
N PRO A 28 -7.76 -3.51 -2.90
CA PRO A 28 -7.33 -2.50 -3.87
C PRO A 28 -5.82 -2.51 -4.17
N LEU A 29 -4.99 -2.68 -3.13
CA LEU A 29 -3.53 -2.72 -3.31
C LEU A 29 -3.08 -3.98 -4.06
N VAL A 30 -3.70 -5.12 -3.81
CA VAL A 30 -3.36 -6.37 -4.51
C VAL A 30 -3.70 -6.24 -5.99
N ARG A 31 -4.88 -5.69 -6.30
CA ARG A 31 -5.32 -5.44 -7.68
C ARG A 31 -4.41 -4.42 -8.39
N ALA A 32 -4.02 -3.36 -7.71
CA ALA A 32 -3.09 -2.36 -8.25
C ALA A 32 -1.71 -2.97 -8.52
N SER A 33 -1.16 -3.75 -7.58
CA SER A 33 0.11 -4.45 -7.73
C SER A 33 0.11 -5.46 -8.87
N LYS A 34 -1.01 -6.19 -9.07
CA LYS A 34 -1.18 -7.08 -10.23
C LYS A 34 -1.16 -6.31 -11.55
N ARG A 35 -1.94 -5.22 -11.63
CA ARG A 35 -2.00 -4.37 -12.83
C ARG A 35 -0.66 -3.74 -13.20
N ALA A 36 0.12 -3.35 -12.19
CA ALA A 36 1.43 -2.76 -12.38
C ALA A 36 2.53 -3.80 -12.70
N GLY A 37 2.20 -5.10 -12.76
CA GLY A 37 3.18 -6.15 -13.03
C GLY A 37 4.17 -6.37 -11.89
N PHE A 38 3.81 -6.02 -10.65
CA PHE A 38 4.65 -6.32 -9.48
C PHE A 38 4.41 -7.73 -8.92
N LEU A 39 3.21 -8.26 -9.15
CA LEU A 39 2.86 -9.65 -8.90
C LEU A 39 3.13 -10.46 -10.17
N VAL A 40 4.42 -10.70 -10.45
CA VAL A 40 4.88 -11.56 -11.55
C VAL A 40 5.19 -12.95 -10.99
N GLU A 41 4.63 -13.95 -11.65
CA GLU A 41 4.71 -15.37 -11.34
C GLU A 41 5.96 -16.01 -11.98
N GLU A 42 6.77 -16.71 -11.18
CA GLU A 42 7.58 -17.82 -11.69
C GLU A 42 6.71 -19.09 -11.70
N GLY A 43 5.92 -19.28 -12.77
CA GLY A 43 5.13 -20.50 -12.98
C GLY A 43 3.62 -20.32 -12.80
N LYS A 44 2.84 -21.20 -13.45
CA LYS A 44 1.39 -21.10 -13.75
C LYS A 44 0.41 -21.07 -12.55
N GLN A 45 0.80 -20.57 -11.37
CA GLN A 45 -0.07 -20.51 -10.19
C GLN A 45 -0.54 -19.08 -9.91
N ASN A 46 -1.86 -18.91 -9.85
CA ASN A 46 -2.57 -17.65 -9.63
C ASN A 46 -2.00 -16.87 -8.43
N ALA A 47 -1.34 -15.73 -8.67
CA ALA A 47 -0.75 -14.87 -7.63
C ALA A 47 -1.68 -14.53 -6.43
N TYR A 48 -3.00 -14.59 -6.61
CA TYR A 48 -3.95 -14.44 -5.50
C TYR A 48 -3.95 -15.64 -4.55
N THR A 49 -3.80 -16.86 -5.08
CA THR A 49 -3.69 -18.10 -4.31
C THR A 49 -2.41 -18.09 -3.46
N ASP A 50 -1.27 -17.70 -4.04
CA ASP A 50 -0.01 -17.61 -3.30
C ASP A 50 -0.08 -16.60 -2.17
N LEU A 51 -0.59 -15.39 -2.45
CA LEU A 51 -0.81 -14.37 -1.41
C LEU A 51 -1.81 -14.82 -0.34
N THR A 52 -2.82 -15.60 -0.71
CA THR A 52 -3.76 -16.17 0.25
C THR A 52 -3.05 -17.18 1.16
N GLN A 53 -2.20 -18.03 0.58
CA GLN A 53 -1.39 -18.99 1.34
C GLN A 53 -0.44 -18.28 2.31
N GLU A 54 0.30 -17.28 1.83
CA GLU A 54 1.20 -16.50 2.67
C GLU A 54 0.46 -15.78 3.80
N LEU A 55 -0.69 -15.17 3.50
CA LEU A 55 -1.52 -14.53 4.51
C LEU A 55 -2.02 -15.53 5.55
N PHE A 56 -2.51 -16.69 5.12
CA PHE A 56 -2.97 -17.75 6.01
C PHE A 56 -1.85 -18.22 6.95
N VAL A 57 -0.65 -18.51 6.41
CA VAL A 57 0.52 -18.93 7.20
C VAL A 57 0.95 -17.82 8.17
N ALA A 58 0.95 -16.57 7.73
CA ALA A 58 1.30 -15.44 8.59
C ALA A 58 0.31 -15.27 9.75
N LEU A 59 -0.99 -15.35 9.50
CA LEU A 59 -2.03 -15.30 10.54
C LEU A 59 -1.89 -16.45 11.53
N LEU A 60 -1.63 -17.67 11.04
CA LEU A 60 -1.43 -18.84 11.88
C LEU A 60 -0.17 -18.73 12.75
N SER A 61 0.96 -18.31 12.17
CA SER A 61 2.25 -18.16 12.87
C SER A 61 2.24 -17.11 13.98
N LYS A 62 1.32 -16.15 13.89
CA LYS A 62 1.11 -15.07 14.87
C LYS A 62 -0.05 -15.37 15.83
N GLU A 63 -0.63 -16.56 15.75
CA GLU A 63 -1.79 -16.98 16.55
C GLU A 63 -3.00 -16.02 16.42
N ARG A 64 -3.13 -15.35 15.27
CA ARG A 64 -4.17 -14.32 15.07
C ARG A 64 -5.58 -14.89 15.12
N PHE A 65 -5.79 -16.08 14.58
CA PHE A 65 -7.09 -16.74 14.63
C PHE A 65 -7.55 -17.00 16.07
N GLN A 66 -6.63 -17.44 16.95
CA GLN A 66 -6.94 -17.65 18.36
C GLN A 66 -7.20 -16.31 19.05
N HIS A 67 -6.38 -15.30 18.77
CA HIS A 67 -6.58 -13.95 19.29
C HIS A 67 -7.96 -13.38 18.99
N TYR A 68 -8.47 -13.57 17.76
CA TYR A 68 -9.81 -13.10 17.36
C TYR A 68 -10.91 -13.74 18.19
N ILE A 69 -10.78 -15.04 18.50
CA ILE A 69 -11.71 -15.76 19.37
C ILE A 69 -11.60 -15.24 20.81
N ASP A 70 -10.38 -15.16 21.36
CA ASP A 70 -10.14 -14.82 22.76
C ASP A 70 -10.60 -13.39 23.11
N THR A 71 -10.45 -12.47 22.17
CA THR A 71 -10.89 -11.07 22.29
C THR A 71 -12.33 -10.84 21.85
N GLN A 72 -13.03 -11.90 21.42
CA GLN A 72 -14.43 -11.85 20.97
C GLN A 72 -14.69 -10.82 19.86
N MET A 73 -13.77 -10.72 18.90
CA MET A 73 -13.93 -9.82 17.77
C MET A 73 -15.13 -10.23 16.92
N THR A 74 -15.84 -9.23 16.40
CA THR A 74 -16.96 -9.46 15.49
C THR A 74 -16.45 -9.74 14.07
N ASP A 75 -17.24 -10.47 13.27
CA ASP A 75 -16.96 -10.70 11.84
C ASP A 75 -16.47 -9.46 11.06
N PRO A 76 -17.09 -8.26 11.18
CA PRO A 76 -16.60 -7.05 10.52
C PRO A 76 -15.25 -6.55 11.05
N GLU A 77 -14.98 -6.70 12.35
CA GLU A 77 -13.70 -6.31 12.95
C GLU A 77 -12.57 -7.22 12.49
N ILE A 78 -12.82 -8.54 12.43
CA ILE A 78 -11.87 -9.53 11.90
C ILE A 78 -11.58 -9.22 10.43
N GLU A 79 -12.61 -9.01 9.61
CA GLU A 79 -12.42 -8.68 8.19
C GLU A 79 -11.65 -7.36 8.01
N ALA A 80 -11.93 -6.35 8.85
CA ALA A 80 -11.21 -5.09 8.83
C ALA A 80 -9.74 -5.26 9.26
N GLU A 81 -9.45 -6.01 10.31
CA GLU A 81 -8.08 -6.27 10.77
C GLU A 81 -7.27 -7.04 9.70
N ILE A 82 -7.82 -8.13 9.18
CA ILE A 82 -7.16 -8.94 8.15
C ILE A 82 -6.88 -8.08 6.91
N SER A 83 -7.89 -7.36 6.42
CA SER A 83 -7.79 -6.57 5.18
C SER A 83 -6.88 -5.35 5.35
N GLN A 84 -7.09 -4.57 6.41
CA GLN A 84 -6.43 -3.26 6.57
C GLN A 84 -5.06 -3.36 7.22
N ILE A 85 -4.85 -4.33 8.12
CA ILE A 85 -3.62 -4.45 8.90
C ILE A 85 -2.77 -5.60 8.37
N GLU A 86 -3.24 -6.84 8.46
CA GLU A 86 -2.38 -8.01 8.20
C GLU A 86 -2.00 -8.15 6.72
N LEU A 87 -2.97 -8.02 5.80
CA LEU A 87 -2.70 -8.05 4.38
C LEU A 87 -1.86 -6.84 3.93
N THR A 88 -2.14 -5.64 4.44
CA THR A 88 -1.32 -4.45 4.13
C THR A 88 0.12 -4.62 4.60
N ASN A 89 0.32 -5.18 5.80
CA ASN A 89 1.65 -5.46 6.34
C ASN A 89 2.41 -6.48 5.50
N LEU A 90 1.75 -7.57 5.08
CA LEU A 90 2.32 -8.57 4.18
C LEU A 90 2.77 -7.93 2.86
N LEU A 91 1.87 -7.20 2.19
CA LEU A 91 2.18 -6.53 0.92
C LEU A 91 3.32 -5.52 1.05
N THR A 92 3.32 -4.75 2.14
CA THR A 92 4.38 -3.77 2.39
C THR A 92 5.72 -4.44 2.66
N ALA A 93 5.74 -5.56 3.39
CA ALA A 93 6.95 -6.34 3.63
C ALA A 93 7.51 -6.91 2.33
N GLU A 94 6.66 -7.45 1.46
CA GLU A 94 7.08 -7.97 0.15
C GLU A 94 7.61 -6.87 -0.77
N LEU A 95 6.96 -5.70 -0.82
CA LEU A 95 7.47 -4.55 -1.56
C LEU A 95 8.83 -4.08 -1.04
N ARG A 96 9.04 -4.08 0.29
CA ARG A 96 10.34 -3.73 0.89
C ARG A 96 11.45 -4.72 0.51
N LYS A 97 11.14 -6.01 0.47
CA LYS A 97 12.10 -7.05 0.08
C LYS A 97 12.46 -6.96 -1.40
N ARG A 98 11.46 -6.82 -2.27
CA ARG A 98 11.66 -6.80 -3.74
C ARG A 98 12.23 -5.47 -4.25
N TYR A 99 11.82 -4.34 -3.67
CA TYR A 99 12.20 -3.00 -4.13
C TYR A 99 12.69 -2.11 -2.97
N PRO A 100 13.80 -2.48 -2.30
CA PRO A 100 14.27 -1.78 -1.09
C PRO A 100 14.61 -0.31 -1.34
N GLU A 101 15.27 0.00 -2.47
CA GLU A 101 15.63 1.38 -2.81
C GLU A 101 14.42 2.24 -3.17
N SER A 102 13.45 1.72 -3.92
CA SER A 102 12.21 2.44 -4.22
C SER A 102 11.44 2.78 -2.94
N TYR A 103 11.34 1.83 -2.01
CA TYR A 103 10.73 2.05 -0.70
C TYR A 103 11.50 3.10 0.12
N ARG A 104 12.84 2.99 0.17
CA ARG A 104 13.71 3.95 0.87
C ARG A 104 13.56 5.35 0.31
N LEU A 105 13.51 5.50 -1.02
CA LEU A 105 13.27 6.78 -1.69
C LEU A 105 11.89 7.33 -1.37
N ALA A 106 10.83 6.53 -1.50
CA ALA A 106 9.47 6.97 -1.16
C ALA A 106 9.36 7.46 0.28
N ARG A 107 10.01 6.76 1.24
CA ARG A 107 10.06 7.19 2.64
C ARG A 107 10.81 8.51 2.83
N ARG A 108 11.99 8.64 2.23
CA ARG A 108 12.81 9.88 2.29
C ARG A 108 12.07 11.07 1.69
N VAL A 109 11.46 10.89 0.52
CA VAL A 109 10.63 11.91 -0.14
C VAL A 109 9.46 12.31 0.76
N SER A 110 8.74 11.35 1.34
CA SER A 110 7.64 11.63 2.28
C SER A 110 8.11 12.45 3.49
N THR A 111 9.23 12.09 4.10
CA THR A 111 9.81 12.84 5.22
C THR A 111 10.18 14.25 4.79
N LEU A 112 10.91 14.41 3.69
CA LEU A 112 11.35 15.71 3.20
C LEU A 112 10.18 16.65 2.92
N ILE A 113 9.14 16.15 2.24
CA ILE A 113 7.91 16.92 1.95
C ILE A 113 7.18 17.33 3.23
N GLN A 114 7.26 16.53 4.29
CA GLN A 114 6.58 16.81 5.56
C GLN A 114 7.36 17.75 6.49
N THR A 115 8.68 17.66 6.50
CA THR A 115 9.53 18.39 7.48
C THR A 115 10.15 19.66 6.90
N SER A 116 10.24 19.79 5.58
CA SER A 116 10.84 20.96 4.96
C SER A 116 9.83 22.10 4.83
N GLU A 117 10.26 23.30 5.23
CA GLU A 117 9.50 24.55 5.04
C GLU A 117 9.32 24.92 3.55
N THR A 118 10.08 24.29 2.65
CA THR A 118 9.98 24.52 1.20
C THR A 118 8.65 23.98 0.64
N PHE A 119 8.00 23.04 1.33
CA PHE A 119 6.75 22.44 0.90
C PHE A 119 5.61 22.82 1.83
N LYS A 120 4.42 23.00 1.26
CA LYS A 120 3.18 23.13 2.04
C LYS A 120 2.09 22.23 1.50
N ARG A 121 1.19 21.86 2.40
CA ARG A 121 -0.01 21.08 2.11
C ARG A 121 -1.10 22.00 1.57
N PHE A 122 -1.78 21.62 0.49
CA PHE A 122 -2.79 22.44 -0.21
C PHE A 122 -4.22 21.88 -0.15
N ASP A 123 -4.37 20.61 0.22
CA ASP A 123 -5.67 19.93 0.39
C ASP A 123 -6.30 20.20 1.77
N ASN A 124 -5.59 20.84 2.70
CA ASN A 124 -6.11 21.24 4.01
C ASN A 124 -6.92 22.55 4.00
N ILE A 125 -6.96 23.26 2.87
CA ILE A 125 -7.63 24.56 2.74
C ILE A 125 -9.14 24.31 2.62
N GLY A 126 -9.86 24.51 3.74
CA GLY A 126 -11.32 24.32 3.83
C GLY A 126 -11.76 22.96 4.37
N ASN A 127 -10.86 21.97 4.43
CA ASN A 127 -11.11 20.69 5.10
C ASN A 127 -9.81 20.13 5.73
N PRO A 128 -9.55 20.41 7.02
CA PRO A 128 -8.34 19.96 7.73
C PRO A 128 -8.18 18.43 7.79
N GLU A 129 -9.29 17.68 7.71
CA GLU A 129 -9.31 16.22 7.76
C GLU A 129 -9.34 15.54 6.38
N ALA A 130 -9.27 16.31 5.29
CA ALA A 130 -9.18 15.74 3.96
C ALA A 130 -8.01 14.73 3.90
N HIS A 131 -8.25 13.55 3.33
CA HIS A 131 -7.23 12.54 3.03
C HIS A 131 -6.36 12.08 4.22
N ARG A 132 -6.81 11.01 4.91
CA ARG A 132 -6.05 10.35 5.98
C ARG A 132 -4.71 9.77 5.50
N ARG A 133 -4.65 9.25 4.27
CA ARG A 133 -3.45 8.60 3.70
C ARG A 133 -2.51 9.62 3.09
N LEU A 134 -1.20 9.47 3.35
CA LEU A 134 -0.17 10.37 2.84
C LEU A 134 -0.13 10.43 1.30
N ALA A 135 -0.35 9.29 0.63
CA ALA A 135 -0.38 9.21 -0.83
C ALA A 135 -1.50 10.04 -1.47
N ASP A 136 -2.57 10.33 -0.71
CA ASP A 136 -3.72 11.08 -1.19
C ASP A 136 -3.59 12.58 -0.86
N ARG A 137 -2.53 12.99 -0.13
CA ARG A 137 -2.31 14.38 0.27
C ARG A 137 -1.64 15.17 -0.85
N LEU A 138 -2.15 16.37 -1.11
CA LEU A 138 -1.60 17.25 -2.12
C LEU A 138 -0.59 18.22 -1.51
N TYR A 139 0.69 18.02 -1.85
CA TYR A 139 1.77 18.92 -1.50
C TYR A 139 2.24 19.72 -2.72
N GLY A 140 2.74 20.92 -2.47
CA GLY A 140 3.39 21.77 -3.47
C GLY A 140 4.41 22.68 -2.81
N LEU A 141 5.06 23.54 -3.60
CA LEU A 141 6.02 24.51 -3.05
C LEU A 141 5.29 25.54 -2.18
N ALA A 142 5.87 25.87 -1.03
CA ALA A 142 5.29 26.79 -0.06
C ALA A 142 5.00 28.17 -0.67
N VAL A 143 5.88 28.62 -1.58
CA VAL A 143 5.77 29.89 -2.31
C VAL A 143 4.58 29.95 -3.29
N TRP A 144 3.95 28.83 -3.63
CA TRP A 144 2.80 28.86 -4.54
C TRP A 144 1.57 29.45 -3.87
N ALA A 145 0.81 30.23 -4.65
CA ALA A 145 -0.48 30.76 -4.22
C ALA A 145 -1.47 29.64 -3.89
N ASN A 146 -2.31 29.84 -2.87
CA ASN A 146 -3.31 28.88 -2.42
C ASN A 146 -4.36 28.56 -3.49
N GLN A 147 -4.63 29.52 -4.38
CA GLN A 147 -5.59 29.42 -5.49
C GLN A 147 -4.93 29.02 -6.81
N LYS A 148 -3.72 28.45 -6.78
CA LYS A 148 -3.06 28.01 -8.01
C LYS A 148 -3.97 27.02 -8.73
N SER A 149 -4.32 27.35 -9.97
CA SER A 149 -5.17 26.54 -10.83
C SER A 149 -4.62 25.11 -10.86
N ARG A 150 -5.46 24.16 -10.41
CA ARG A 150 -5.18 22.72 -10.49
C ARG A 150 -5.37 22.31 -11.95
N ARG A 151 -4.43 21.52 -12.46
CA ARG A 151 -4.52 20.98 -13.82
C ARG A 151 -5.03 19.56 -13.74
N ASP A 152 -5.73 19.13 -14.77
CA ASP A 152 -6.35 17.81 -14.81
C ASP A 152 -5.28 16.71 -14.71
N VAL A 153 -5.59 15.67 -13.93
CA VAL A 153 -4.76 14.48 -13.75
C VAL A 153 -4.56 13.75 -15.07
N GLN A 154 -5.54 13.82 -15.99
CA GLN A 154 -5.44 13.18 -17.31
C GLN A 154 -4.30 13.73 -18.16
N GLU A 155 -3.93 15.01 -18.03
CA GLU A 155 -2.82 15.62 -18.77
C GLU A 155 -1.44 15.38 -18.10
N MET A 156 -1.42 14.81 -16.90
CA MET A 156 -0.20 14.69 -16.09
C MET A 156 0.77 13.66 -16.70
N ASP A 157 0.27 12.50 -17.12
CA ASP A 157 1.11 11.40 -17.63
C ASP A 157 1.89 11.80 -18.89
N GLU A 158 1.27 12.58 -19.78
CA GLU A 158 1.94 13.08 -20.99
C GLU A 158 3.01 14.11 -20.66
N ARG A 159 2.76 14.96 -19.65
CA ARG A 159 3.70 16.02 -19.26
C ARG A 159 4.86 15.53 -18.44
N VAL A 160 4.68 14.48 -17.62
CA VAL A 160 5.79 13.84 -16.92
C VAL A 160 6.84 13.34 -17.92
N LYS A 161 6.41 12.84 -19.09
CA LYS A 161 7.35 12.46 -20.16
C LYS A 161 8.15 13.63 -20.74
N ALA A 162 7.63 14.85 -20.64
CA ALA A 162 8.30 16.07 -21.10
C ALA A 162 9.27 16.68 -20.06
N VAL A 163 9.29 16.16 -18.82
CA VAL A 163 10.23 16.62 -17.80
C VAL A 163 11.59 15.95 -18.04
N SER A 164 12.60 16.77 -18.34
CA SER A 164 13.99 16.30 -18.47
C SER A 164 14.46 15.71 -17.15
N PHE A 165 14.76 14.40 -17.12
CA PHE A 165 15.41 13.80 -15.97
C PHE A 165 16.85 14.31 -15.89
N GLN A 166 17.24 14.87 -14.74
CA GLN A 166 18.65 15.09 -14.47
C GLN A 166 19.35 13.74 -14.41
N LYS A 167 20.21 13.47 -15.40
CA LYS A 167 21.12 12.32 -15.41
C LYS A 167 21.96 12.39 -14.14
N ARG A 168 22.05 11.29 -13.38
CA ARG A 168 22.96 11.20 -12.23
C ARG A 168 24.37 11.50 -12.75
N TYR A 169 25.08 12.43 -12.11
CA TYR A 169 26.51 12.63 -12.33
C TYR A 169 27.20 11.30 -12.01
N GLU A 170 27.71 10.62 -13.03
CA GLU A 170 28.76 9.61 -12.85
C GLU A 170 30.04 10.39 -12.51
N ASP A 171 30.45 10.34 -11.25
CA ASP A 171 31.78 10.77 -10.84
C ASP A 171 32.82 9.94 -11.60
N GLY A 172 33.59 10.61 -12.45
CA GLY A 172 34.59 9.99 -13.31
C GLY A 172 35.56 11.02 -13.88
N GLY A 173 36.09 11.89 -13.03
CA GLY A 173 37.09 12.88 -13.39
C GLY A 173 38.23 12.93 -12.39
N LEU A 174 39.11 11.93 -12.45
CA LEU A 174 40.47 12.00 -11.88
C LEU A 174 41.17 13.25 -12.42
N HIS A 175 41.33 14.28 -11.59
CA HIS A 175 42.34 15.30 -11.82
C HIS A 175 43.71 14.71 -11.49
N ARG A 176 44.51 14.49 -12.54
CA ARG A 176 45.98 14.48 -12.47
C ARG A 176 46.48 15.90 -12.27
#